data_AF-A0A836BLU2-F1
#
_entry.id   AF-A0A836BLU2-F1
#
_cell.length_a   1.000
_cell.length_b   1.000
_cell.length_c   1.000
_cell.angle_alpha   90.00
_cell.angle_beta   90.00
_cell.angle_gamma   90.00
#
_symmetry.space_group_name_H-M   'P 1'
#
loop_
_entity.id
_entity.type
_entity.pdbx_description
1 polymer ?
#
loop_
_entity_poly.entity_id
_entity_poly.type
_entity_poly.pdbx_seq_one_letter_code
_entity_poly.pdbx_strand_id
1 'polypeptide(L)' 'MDFKQKKLINDINDEKPSFTKISNDVTGGMKRKVDEASKISKMGLKVFFTNGNKSERIINAIKRNKFEGTLFRG' A
#
# COMPACT_ATOMS: atom_id res chain seq x y z
N MET A 1 -9.62 8.94 -20.44
CA MET A 1 -9.60 9.06 -18.97
C MET A 1 -8.22 9.56 -18.59
N ASP A 2 -8.14 10.76 -18.03
CA ASP A 2 -6.88 11.37 -17.61
C ASP A 2 -6.56 10.89 -16.18
N PHE A 3 -5.61 9.98 -16.04
CA PHE A 3 -5.12 9.56 -14.73
C PHE A 3 -4.20 10.66 -14.20
N LYS A 4 -4.76 11.65 -13.50
CA LYS A 4 -3.95 12.56 -12.67
C LYS A 4 -3.02 11.71 -11.81
N GLN A 5 -1.71 11.80 -12.06
CA GLN A 5 -0.71 11.07 -11.30
C GLN A 5 -0.80 11.50 -9.84
N LYS A 6 -1.36 10.62 -9.00
CA LYS A 6 -1.33 10.80 -7.55
C LYS A 6 0.03 10.34 -7.05
N LYS A 7 0.65 11.14 -6.18
CA LYS A 7 1.95 10.84 -5.58
C LYS A 7 1.88 9.51 -4.84
N LEU A 8 2.88 8.64 -5.04
CA LEU A 8 3.01 7.41 -4.27
C LEU A 8 3.25 7.75 -2.81
N ILE A 9 2.47 7.15 -1.91
CA ILE A 9 2.69 7.22 -0.48
C ILE A 9 3.67 6.10 -0.14
N ASN A 10 4.87 6.44 0.33
CA ASN A 10 5.92 5.46 0.54
C ASN A 10 5.83 4.81 1.94
N ASP A 11 5.31 5.54 2.92
CA ASP A 11 5.30 5.14 4.32
C ASP A 11 4.00 5.60 4.99
N ILE A 12 3.37 4.70 5.77
CA ILE A 12 2.16 4.91 6.54
C ILE A 12 2.46 4.43 7.95
N ASN A 13 2.58 5.38 8.88
CA ASN A 13 2.87 5.14 10.30
C ASN A 13 1.64 5.45 11.13
N ASP A 14 1.08 4.44 11.81
CA ASP A 14 -0.02 4.47 12.81
C ASP A 14 -1.34 5.18 12.46
N GLU A 15 -1.32 6.07 11.47
CA GLU A 15 -2.45 6.83 10.98
C GLU A 15 -3.28 5.95 10.05
N LYS A 16 -4.58 5.92 10.32
CA LYS A 16 -5.53 5.22 9.47
C LYS A 16 -5.69 6.02 8.18
N PRO A 17 -5.33 5.48 7.01
CA PRO A 17 -5.40 6.24 5.77
C PRO A 17 -6.84 6.66 5.47
N SER A 18 -7.07 7.95 5.24
CA SER A 18 -8.39 8.45 4.84
C SER A 18 -8.62 8.20 3.35
N PHE A 19 -9.68 7.47 3.02
CA PHE A 19 -10.08 7.22 1.64
C PHE A 19 -11.14 8.22 1.20
N THR A 20 -10.85 8.99 0.16
CA THR A 20 -11.91 9.63 -0.63
C THR A 20 -12.63 8.55 -1.42
N LYS A 21 -13.97 8.65 -1.52
CA LYS A 21 -14.81 7.70 -2.27
C LYS A 21 -14.47 7.84 -3.75
N ILE A 22 -13.66 6.93 -4.31
CA ILE A 22 -13.29 6.92 -5.73
C ILE A 22 -14.26 5.98 -6.45
N SER A 23 -15.00 6.48 -7.43
CA SER A 23 -16.00 5.73 -8.21
C SER A 23 -15.42 4.52 -8.97
N ASN A 24 -14.10 4.49 -9.17
CA ASN A 24 -13.40 3.44 -9.89
C ASN A 24 -12.85 2.29 -9.01
N ASP A 25 -13.01 2.32 -7.68
CA ASP A 25 -12.79 1.12 -6.83
C ASP A 25 -14.08 0.29 -6.76
N VAL A 26 -14.47 -0.26 -7.91
CA VAL A 26 -15.74 -0.98 -8.14
C VAL A 26 -15.87 -2.28 -7.33
N THR A 27 -14.77 -2.85 -6.83
CA THR A 27 -14.78 -4.08 -6.01
C THR A 27 -14.51 -3.84 -4.53
N GLY A 28 -14.14 -2.61 -4.14
CA GLY A 28 -13.66 -2.30 -2.79
C GLY A 28 -12.39 -3.08 -2.41
N GLY A 29 -11.74 -3.75 -3.38
CA GLY A 29 -10.62 -4.64 -3.13
C GLY A 29 -9.39 -3.88 -2.63
N MET A 30 -9.20 -2.63 -3.05
CA MET A 30 -8.10 -1.80 -2.57
C MET A 30 -8.36 -1.28 -1.16
N LYS A 31 -9.58 -0.79 -0.88
CA LYS A 31 -9.97 -0.39 0.48
C LYS A 31 -9.78 -1.54 1.47
N ARG A 32 -10.28 -2.75 1.15
CA ARG A 32 -10.13 -3.93 2.01
C ARG A 32 -8.66 -4.29 2.25
N LYS A 33 -7.82 -4.26 1.21
CA LYS A 33 -6.37 -4.51 1.36
C LYS A 33 -5.74 -3.54 2.35
N VAL A 34 -6.04 -2.25 2.26
CA VAL A 34 -5.45 -1.25 3.16
C VAL A 34 -6.00 -1.36 4.59
N ASP A 35 -7.30 -1.63 4.75
CA ASP A 35 -7.88 -1.85 6.07
C ASP A 35 -7.22 -3.05 6.78
N GLU A 36 -7.01 -4.17 6.07
CA GLU A 36 -6.32 -5.34 6.64
C GLU A 36 -4.84 -5.06 6.90
N ALA A 37 -4.15 -4.35 6.00
CA ALA A 37 -2.75 -3.96 6.17
C ALA A 37 -2.55 -3.11 7.42
N SER A 38 -3.44 -2.15 7.67
CA SER A 38 -3.42 -1.29 8.85
C SER A 38 -3.68 -2.06 10.14
N LYS A 39 -4.56 -3.07 10.13
CA LYS A 39 -4.77 -3.95 11.29
C LYS A 39 -3.52 -4.77 11.59
N ILE A 40 -2.95 -5.41 10.57
CA ILE A 40 -1.75 -6.24 10.71
C ILE A 40 -0.56 -5.38 11.16
N SER A 41 -0.42 -4.15 10.64
CA SER A 41 0.69 -3.29 11.02
C SER A 41 0.67 -2.86 12.48
N LYS A 42 -0.54 -2.62 13.03
CA LYS A 42 -0.75 -2.33 14.46
C LYS A 42 -0.43 -3.50 15.39
N MET A 43 -0.26 -4.71 14.86
CA MET A 43 0.23 -5.86 15.61
C MET A 43 1.77 -5.89 15.68
N GLY A 44 2.46 -4.85 15.23
CA GLY A 44 3.92 -4.75 15.18
C GLY A 44 4.56 -5.39 13.94
N LEU A 45 3.76 -5.78 12.95
CA LEU A 45 4.24 -6.41 11.71
C LEU A 45 4.43 -5.37 10.60
N LYS A 46 5.45 -5.54 9.76
CA LYS A 46 5.64 -4.66 8.60
C LYS A 46 4.86 -5.22 7.40
N VAL A 47 3.94 -4.43 6.85
CA VAL A 47 3.17 -4.83 5.65
C VAL A 47 3.62 -4.00 4.46
N PHE A 48 3.94 -4.68 3.35
CA PHE A 48 4.47 -4.06 2.13
C PHE A 48 3.45 -4.14 1.00
N PHE A 49 3.13 -3.00 0.39
CA PHE A 49 2.31 -2.89 -0.81
C PHE A 49 3.23 -2.64 -1.99
N THR A 50 3.31 -3.58 -2.92
CA THR A 50 4.15 -3.49 -4.10
C THR A 50 3.37 -3.80 -5.37
N ASN A 51 3.89 -3.39 -6.53
CA ASN A 51 3.31 -3.75 -7.82
C ASN A 51 3.84 -5.13 -8.26
N GLY A 52 2.97 -6.14 -8.23
CA GLY A 52 3.29 -7.52 -8.60
C GLY A 52 3.64 -7.74 -10.07
N ASN A 53 3.28 -6.81 -10.98
CA ASN A 53 3.64 -6.91 -12.40
C ASN A 53 5.15 -6.68 -12.65
N LYS A 54 5.89 -6.24 -11.62
CA LYS A 54 7.34 -6.04 -11.68
C LYS A 54 8.01 -6.94 -10.64
N SER A 55 8.44 -8.12 -11.07
CA SER A 55 9.00 -9.17 -10.20
C SER A 55 10.16 -8.69 -9.33
N GLU A 56 11.01 -7.78 -9.84
CA GLU A 56 12.11 -7.17 -9.08
C GLU A 56 11.63 -6.41 -7.84
N ARG A 57 10.44 -5.79 -7.88
CA ARG A 57 9.89 -5.05 -6.73
C ARG A 57 9.45 -5.98 -5.61
N ILE A 58 9.08 -7.21 -5.92
CA ILE A 58 8.77 -8.23 -4.91
C ILE A 58 10.05 -8.62 -4.19
N ILE A 59 11.12 -8.91 -4.95
CA ILE A 59 12.44 -9.25 -4.38
C ILE A 59 12.98 -8.11 -3.52
N ASN A 60 12.85 -6.86 -3.98
CA ASN A 60 13.32 -5.69 -3.23
C ASN A 60 12.54 -5.47 -1.93
N ALA A 61 11.23 -5.73 -1.92
CA ALA A 61 10.41 -5.66 -0.71
C ALA A 61 10.87 -6.68 0.35
N ILE A 62 11.19 -7.91 -0.06
CA ILE A 62 11.66 -8.97 0.84
C ILE A 62 13.07 -8.68 1.34
N LYS A 63 13.99 -8.29 0.44
CA LYS A 63 15.40 -8.01 0.77
C LYS A 63 15.61 -6.69 1.53
N ARG A 64 14.54 -5.92 1.80
CA ARG A 64 14.58 -4.58 2.42
C ARG A 64 15.53 -3.61 1.66
N ASN A 65 15.62 -3.78 0.35
CA ASN A 65 16.45 -2.94 -0.52
C ASN A 65 15.66 -1.66 -0.93
N LYS A 66 16.05 -0.97 -2.01
CA LYS A 66 15.25 0.15 -2.58
C LYS A 66 13.83 -0.32 -2.91
N PHE A 67 12.91 -0.10 -1.97
CA PHE A 67 11.51 -0.52 -2.05
C PHE A 67 10.70 0.55 -2.77
N GLU A 68 10.06 0.16 -3.87
CA GLU A 68 9.13 1.01 -4.61
C GLU A 68 7.69 0.55 -4.32
N GLY A 69 7.08 1.16 -3.33
CA GLY A 69 5.73 0.82 -2.89
C GLY A 69 5.33 1.58 -1.63
N THR A 70 4.29 1.10 -0.97
CA THR A 70 3.79 1.66 0.30
C THR A 70 4.09 0.70 1.45
N LEU A 71 4.61 1.23 2.53
CA LEU A 71 5.00 0.46 3.71
C LEU A 71 4.14 0.87 4.90
N PHE A 72 3.43 -0.11 5.45
CA PHE A 72 2.63 0.05 6.65
C PHE A 72 3.43 -0.42 7.85
N ARG A 73 3.54 0.47 8.84
CA ARG A 73 4.18 0.22 10.13
C ARG A 73 3.30 0.86 11.20
N GLY A 74 3.20 0.19 12.34
CA GLY A 74 2.54 0.68 13.55
C GLY A 74 3.18 0.04 14.75
#